data_AF-A0A937XUL0-F1
#
_entry.id   AF-A0A937XUL0-F1
#
_cell.length_a   1.000
_cell.length_b   1.000
_cell.length_c   1.000
_cell.angle_alpha   90.00
_cell.angle_beta   90.00
_cell.angle_gamma   90.00
#
_symmetry.space_group_name_H-M   'P 1'
#
loop_
_entity.id
_entity.type
_entity.pdbx_description
1 polymer ?
#
loop_
_entity_poly.entity_id
_entity_poly.type
_entity_poly.pdbx_seq_one_letter_code
_entity_poly.pdbx_strand_id
1 'polypeptide(L)'
;MATKSAKRRAGARNTRPYWERGYFSHSYWKRGRKLGSVKLGPKGEWDGIYRWQAGHHYGEANSLAAAKRAVEQAVDFGASQLGLFDAEA
;
A
#
# COMPACT_ATOMS: atom_id res chain seq x y z
N MET A 1 -5.17 36.57 16.06
CA MET A 1 -4.16 35.52 16.34
C MET A 1 -4.84 34.15 16.26
N ALA A 2 -4.06 33.11 15.94
CA ALA A 2 -4.42 31.69 15.72
C ALA A 2 -4.83 31.31 14.28
N THR A 3 -4.26 30.20 13.83
CA THR A 3 -3.75 29.95 12.48
C THR A 3 -4.57 28.94 11.68
N LYS A 4 -4.58 29.16 10.36
CA LYS A 4 -5.00 28.28 9.26
C LYS A 4 -4.93 26.78 9.59
N SER A 5 -6.07 26.08 9.54
CA SER A 5 -6.09 24.64 9.25
C SER A 5 -6.96 24.41 8.03
N ALA A 6 -6.33 24.50 6.87
CA ALA A 6 -6.96 24.26 5.59
C ALA A 6 -7.31 22.77 5.48
N LYS A 7 -8.56 22.41 5.80
CA LYS A 7 -9.16 21.13 5.44
C LYS A 7 -9.17 21.06 3.91
N ARG A 8 -8.11 20.49 3.33
CA ARG A 8 -7.87 20.50 1.88
C ARG A 8 -9.06 19.83 1.20
N ARG A 9 -9.67 20.61 0.31
CA ARG A 9 -10.86 20.29 -0.50
C ARG A 9 -10.68 18.90 -1.12
N ALA A 10 -11.64 18.01 -0.89
CA ALA A 10 -11.81 16.76 -1.60
C ALA A 10 -12.12 17.07 -3.08
N GLY A 11 -11.07 17.38 -3.84
CA GLY A 11 -11.14 17.73 -5.25
C GLY A 11 -10.53 16.62 -6.10
N ALA A 12 -11.28 16.21 -7.12
CA ALA A 12 -10.92 15.34 -8.24
C ALA A 12 -10.90 13.82 -7.98
N ARG A 13 -11.97 13.19 -8.46
CA ARG A 13 -12.17 11.75 -8.68
C ARG A 13 -11.12 11.17 -9.63
N ASN A 14 -9.91 10.93 -9.13
CA ASN A 14 -9.00 10.00 -9.77
C ASN A 14 -8.68 8.87 -8.79
N THR A 15 -9.28 7.71 -9.04
CA THR A 15 -9.19 6.48 -8.23
C THR A 15 -7.82 5.80 -8.41
N ARG A 16 -6.75 6.58 -8.60
CA ARG A 16 -5.45 6.01 -8.83
C ARG A 16 -4.86 5.59 -7.50
N PRO A 17 -4.38 4.35 -7.40
CA PRO A 17 -3.60 3.96 -6.24
C PRO A 17 -2.37 4.87 -6.12
N TYR A 18 -1.96 5.18 -4.89
CA TYR A 18 -0.76 5.97 -4.64
C TYR A 18 0.05 5.40 -3.49
N TRP A 19 1.35 5.65 -3.56
CA TRP A 19 2.29 5.32 -2.49
C TRP A 19 2.46 6.49 -1.55
N GLU A 20 2.29 6.24 -0.27
CA GLU A 20 2.62 7.15 0.82
C GLU A 20 3.92 6.70 1.48
N ARG A 21 4.84 7.63 1.73
CA ARG A 21 6.12 7.36 2.37
C ARG A 21 6.05 7.70 3.86
N GLY A 22 6.37 6.72 4.70
CA GLY A 22 6.58 6.87 6.14
C GLY A 22 8.06 6.70 6.52
N TYR A 23 8.31 6.60 7.83
CA TYR A 23 9.65 6.35 8.37
C TYR A 23 10.01 4.87 8.15
N PHE A 24 11.03 4.61 7.32
CA PHE A 24 11.44 3.27 6.86
C PHE A 24 10.30 2.39 6.33
N SER A 25 9.21 2.99 5.89
CA SER A 25 8.01 2.29 5.45
C SER A 25 7.31 3.03 4.33
N HIS A 26 6.59 2.30 3.49
CA HIS A 26 5.77 2.82 2.41
C HIS A 26 4.42 2.14 2.47
N SER A 27 3.33 2.90 2.45
CA SER A 27 1.97 2.37 2.44
C SER A 27 1.34 2.62 1.07
N TYR A 28 0.66 1.62 0.53
CA TYR A 28 -0.07 1.72 -0.72
C TYR A 28 -1.55 1.95 -0.43
N TRP A 29 -2.10 3.04 -0.95
CA TRP A 29 -3.45 3.51 -0.66
C TRP A 29 -4.28 3.63 -1.94
N LYS A 30 -5.59 3.34 -1.84
CA LYS A 30 -6.58 3.59 -2.90
C LYS A 30 -7.94 3.88 -2.26
N ARG A 31 -8.59 4.99 -2.66
CA ARG A 31 -9.91 5.43 -2.12
C ARG A 31 -9.99 5.44 -0.57
N GLY A 32 -8.91 5.80 0.12
CA GLY A 32 -8.88 5.81 1.58
C GLY A 32 -8.77 4.43 2.25
N ARG A 33 -8.59 3.35 1.47
CA ARG A 33 -8.25 2.02 1.98
C ARG A 33 -6.77 1.74 1.78
N LYS A 34 -6.11 1.21 2.82
CA LYS A 34 -4.74 0.71 2.74
C LYS A 34 -4.77 -0.66 2.06
N LEU A 35 -4.08 -0.78 0.94
CA LEU A 35 -4.01 -1.98 0.12
C LEU A 35 -2.76 -2.81 0.43
N GLY A 36 -1.68 -2.15 0.80
CA GLY A 36 -0.46 -2.83 1.22
C GLY A 36 0.52 -1.92 1.94
N SER A 37 1.61 -2.51 2.42
CA SER A 37 2.75 -1.78 2.95
C SER A 37 4.05 -2.50 2.71
N VAL A 38 5.11 -1.73 2.53
CA VAL A 38 6.51 -2.16 2.48
C VAL A 38 7.21 -1.55 3.69
N LYS A 39 7.97 -2.35 4.44
CA LYS A 39 8.83 -1.90 5.53
C LYS A 39 10.26 -2.34 5.21
N LEU A 40 11.18 -1.41 5.37
CA LEU A 40 12.60 -1.72 5.40
C LEU A 40 12.99 -1.92 6.86
N GLY A 41 13.65 -3.03 7.16
CA GLY A 41 14.20 -3.22 8.50
C GLY A 41 15.28 -2.17 8.78
N PRO A 42 15.35 -1.63 10.01
CA PRO A 42 16.34 -0.62 10.36
C PRO A 42 17.77 -1.19 10.26
N LYS A 43 18.70 -0.31 9.89
CA LYS A 43 20.11 -0.69 9.67
C LYS A 43 20.73 -1.15 10.99
N GLY A 44 21.12 -2.42 11.07
CA GLY A 44 21.70 -3.06 12.25
C GLY A 44 20.80 -4.12 12.91
N GLU A 45 19.49 -4.12 12.61
CA GLU A 45 18.56 -5.11 13.16
C GLU A 45 18.15 -6.15 12.10
N TRP A 46 18.03 -5.75 10.82
CA TRP A 46 17.75 -6.66 9.68
C TRP A 46 18.72 -6.48 8.52
N ASP A 47 18.77 -7.52 7.67
CA ASP A 47 19.70 -7.74 6.56
C ASP A 47 19.55 -6.77 5.36
N GLY A 48 18.85 -5.63 5.52
CA GLY A 48 18.55 -4.69 4.44
C GLY A 48 17.43 -5.15 3.50
N ILE A 49 16.66 -6.16 3.92
CA ILE A 49 15.56 -6.74 3.16
C ILE A 49 14.28 -5.92 3.37
N TYR A 50 13.58 -5.66 2.27
CA TYR A 50 12.26 -5.02 2.25
C TYR A 50 11.18 -6.07 2.43
N ARG A 51 10.48 -6.02 3.56
CA ARG A 51 9.31 -6.86 3.81
C ARG A 51 8.07 -6.15 3.34
N TRP A 52 7.22 -6.86 2.63
CA TRP A 52 5.99 -6.29 2.10
C TRP A 52 4.79 -7.16 2.44
N GLN A 53 3.63 -6.52 2.53
CA GLN A 53 2.37 -7.15 2.82
C GLN A 53 1.26 -6.47 2.01
N ALA A 54 0.36 -7.26 1.46
CA ALA A 54 -0.83 -6.81 0.73
C ALA A 54 -1.97 -7.80 0.98
N GLY A 55 -2.98 -7.40 1.75
CA GLY A 55 -4.05 -8.32 2.18
C GLY A 55 -3.50 -9.54 2.92
N HIS A 56 -3.79 -10.74 2.39
CA HIS A 56 -3.29 -12.02 2.93
C HIS A 56 -1.92 -12.43 2.37
N HIS A 57 -1.37 -11.68 1.41
CA HIS A 57 -0.05 -11.93 0.84
C HIS A 57 1.01 -11.17 1.61
N TYR A 58 2.15 -11.82 1.82
CA TYR A 58 3.32 -11.24 2.44
C TYR A 58 4.57 -11.84 1.80
N GLY A 59 5.67 -11.09 1.84
CA GLY A 59 6.92 -11.53 1.27
C GLY A 59 8.07 -10.59 1.57
N GLU A 60 9.22 -10.95 1.03
CA GLU A 60 10.48 -10.26 1.24
C GLU A 60 11.10 -9.95 -0.13
N ALA A 61 11.80 -8.82 -0.22
CA ALA A 61 12.50 -8.42 -1.44
C ALA A 61 13.80 -7.71 -1.11
N ASN A 62 14.82 -7.91 -1.93
CA ASN A 62 16.13 -7.27 -1.79
C ASN A 62 16.15 -5.78 -2.18
N SER A 63 15.05 -5.26 -2.75
CA SER A 63 14.97 -3.88 -3.20
C SER A 63 13.58 -3.29 -3.02
N LEU A 64 13.53 -1.97 -2.80
CA LEU A 64 12.27 -1.23 -2.66
C LEU A 64 11.38 -1.36 -3.90
N ALA A 65 11.99 -1.33 -5.09
CA ALA A 65 11.27 -1.43 -6.34
C ALA A 65 10.60 -2.79 -6.52
N ALA A 66 11.32 -3.88 -6.20
CA ALA A 66 10.76 -5.23 -6.21
C ALA A 66 9.64 -5.39 -5.18
N ALA A 67 9.83 -4.88 -3.96
CA ALA A 67 8.80 -4.92 -2.92
C ALA A 67 7.52 -4.16 -3.32
N LYS A 68 7.66 -2.97 -3.92
CA LYS A 68 6.51 -2.20 -4.42
C LYS A 68 5.78 -2.94 -5.52
N ARG A 69 6.50 -3.48 -6.51
CA ARG A 69 5.91 -4.28 -7.58
C ARG A 69 5.17 -5.51 -7.04
N ALA A 70 5.73 -6.19 -6.05
CA ALA A 70 5.10 -7.36 -5.46
C ALA A 70 3.79 -7.00 -4.72
N VAL A 71 3.76 -5.87 -4.01
CA VAL A 71 2.51 -5.32 -3.44
C VAL A 71 1.50 -4.99 -4.53
N GLU A 72 1.92 -4.33 -5.60
CA GLU A 72 1.02 -3.98 -6.71
C GLU A 72 0.43 -5.23 -7.36
N GLN A 73 1.25 -6.25 -7.62
CA GLN A 73 0.80 -7.55 -8.14
C GLN A 73 -0.17 -8.23 -7.18
N ALA A 74 0.18 -8.35 -5.89
CA ALA A 74 -0.69 -8.99 -4.90
C ALA A 74 -2.02 -8.26 -4.72
N VAL A 75 -2.02 -6.93 -4.85
CA VAL A 75 -3.25 -6.12 -4.86
C VAL A 75 -4.07 -6.36 -6.12
N ASP A 76 -3.43 -6.48 -7.28
CA ASP A 76 -4.09 -6.77 -8.55
C ASP A 76 -4.74 -8.16 -8.53
N PHE A 77 -3.98 -9.19 -8.13
CA PHE A 77 -4.49 -10.55 -7.88
C PHE A 77 -5.61 -10.57 -6.83
N GLY A 78 -5.46 -9.84 -5.72
CA GLY A 78 -6.48 -9.74 -4.67
C GLY A 78 -7.73 -8.96 -5.12
N ALA A 79 -7.59 -8.00 -6.03
CA ALA A 79 -8.72 -7.30 -6.65
C ALA A 79 -9.48 -8.22 -7.62
N SER A 80 -8.78 -9.11 -8.33
CA SER A 80 -9.40 -10.15 -9.15
C SER A 80 -10.16 -11.21 -8.33
N GLN A 81 -9.86 -11.37 -7.03
CA GLN A 81 -10.54 -12.35 -6.18
C GLN A 81 -11.98 -11.96 -5.76
N LEU A 82 -12.42 -10.72 -5.98
CA LEU A 82 -13.77 -10.25 -5.62
C LEU A 82 -14.78 -10.44 -6.77
N GLY A 83 -15.12 -11.70 -7.03
CA GLY A 83 -16.24 -12.09 -7.89
C GLY A 83 -16.73 -13.52 -7.66
N LEU A 84 -16.43 -14.13 -6.51
CA LEU A 84 -16.78 -15.54 -6.26
C LEU A 84 -18.15 -15.74 -5.59
N PHE A 85 -18.88 -14.67 -5.26
CA PHE A 85 -20.19 -14.74 -4.60
C PHE A 85 -21.23 -13.75 -5.15
N ASP A 86 -21.24 -13.53 -6.48
CA ASP A 86 -22.34 -12.83 -7.17
C ASP A 86 -23.00 -13.82 -8.16
N ALA A 87 -23.68 -14.84 -7.64
CA ALA A 87 -24.73 -15.60 -8.33
C ALA A 87 -25.30 -16.65 -7.36
N GLU A 88 -26.33 -16.28 -6.60
CA GLU A 88 -27.57 -17.06 -6.35
C GLU A 88 -28.40 -16.38 -5.25
N ALA A 89 -29.41 -15.60 -5.65
CA ALA A 89 -30.65 -15.34 -4.90
C ALA A 89 -31.66 -14.59 -5.78
#